data_AF-A0A5T7W1P3-F1
#
_entry.id   AF-A0A5T7W1P3-F1
#
_cell.length_a   1.000
_cell.length_b   1.000
_cell.length_c   1.000
_cell.angle_alpha   90.00
_cell.angle_beta   90.00
_cell.angle_gamma   90.00
#
_symmetry.space_group_name_H-M   'P 1'
#
loop_
_entity.id
_entity.type
_entity.pdbx_description
1 polymer ?
#
loop_
_entity_poly.entity_id
_entity_poly.type
_entity_poly.pdbx_seq_one_letter_code
_entity_poly.pdbx_strand_id
1 'polypeptide(L)'
;MAISTKPNTAQSLTLDADKLYENAVLSIQLGIEDFELSQKSVDKGGNPARSLSSVRNLFAGVMLLFKFKLANSVKSPEDAYQLIHIPPKDILPNPDGIGGMTWEPDGQFQKNKTIDVHHIKARFRTFNIHVDWEVVDELHNCRNHLEHLHPRNTLGELADFVANLFPVLADFIEKELNKFPQDVLGSAWDTMLEHRTFYLKQLAECEQSWLDAGVPEGMVEFVPDCTCAQCGSKLLKASTLSIEDGFTVENDEDQFEYVCVACGFVDCFAPRLIDSFESAFFYWPPDGEDPTYELCYSCDHHTFVISEQACRWCGGELDYSQCKLCDAHLNQDDQDNDGYCGYCTYKMSKDD
;
A
#
# COMPACT_ATOMS: atom_id res chain seq x y z
N MET A 1 52.76 21.65 -34.46
CA MET A 1 52.04 20.42 -34.09
C MET A 1 50.56 20.74 -34.13
N ALA A 2 49.85 20.20 -35.13
CA ALA A 2 48.42 20.40 -35.28
C ALA A 2 47.69 19.54 -34.23
N ILE A 3 47.00 20.17 -33.29
CA ILE A 3 46.11 19.50 -32.35
C ILE A 3 44.87 19.12 -33.14
N SER A 4 44.82 17.84 -33.54
CA SER A 4 43.64 17.23 -34.15
C SER A 4 42.56 17.10 -33.08
N THR A 5 41.69 18.09 -32.97
CA THR A 5 40.42 17.97 -32.25
C THR A 5 39.51 17.06 -33.08
N LYS A 6 39.51 15.76 -32.76
CA LYS A 6 38.44 14.87 -33.23
C LYS A 6 37.12 15.43 -32.71
N PRO A 7 36.12 15.69 -33.56
CA PRO A 7 34.78 15.99 -33.09
C PRO A 7 34.28 14.75 -32.36
N ASN A 8 33.99 14.91 -31.06
CA ASN A 8 33.30 13.91 -30.29
C ASN A 8 31.85 13.90 -30.79
N THR A 9 31.58 13.16 -31.87
CA THR A 9 30.23 12.87 -32.32
C THR A 9 29.59 12.01 -31.24
N ALA A 10 28.99 12.66 -30.24
CA ALA A 10 28.05 12.02 -29.33
C ALA A 10 26.98 11.38 -30.22
N GLN A 11 26.96 10.05 -30.31
CA GLN A 11 25.84 9.34 -30.89
C GLN A 11 24.57 9.87 -30.22
N SER A 12 23.64 10.43 -30.99
CA SER A 12 22.36 10.88 -30.46
C SER A 12 21.68 9.68 -29.80
N LEU A 13 21.54 9.73 -28.49
CA LEU A 13 20.83 8.72 -27.73
C LEU A 13 19.34 8.93 -28.00
N THR A 14 18.78 8.14 -28.92
CA THR A 14 17.38 8.24 -29.34
C THR A 14 16.56 7.14 -28.68
N LEU A 15 15.32 7.46 -28.29
CA LEU A 15 14.35 6.52 -27.75
C LEU A 15 13.35 6.08 -28.83
N ASP A 16 13.05 4.79 -28.88
CA ASP A 16 11.90 4.24 -29.63
C ASP A 16 10.69 4.15 -28.69
N ALA A 17 9.88 5.21 -28.67
CA ALA A 17 8.74 5.32 -27.75
C ALA A 17 7.62 4.33 -28.09
N ASP A 18 7.47 3.94 -29.35
CA ASP A 18 6.44 2.99 -29.79
C ASP A 18 6.76 1.59 -29.27
N LYS A 19 8.03 1.14 -29.34
CA LYS A 19 8.44 -0.12 -28.71
C LYS A 19 8.26 -0.12 -27.19
N LEU A 20 8.46 1.02 -26.54
CA LEU A 20 8.24 1.17 -25.11
C LEU A 20 6.76 0.97 -24.77
N TYR A 21 5.87 1.56 -25.58
CA TYR A 21 4.42 1.39 -25.46
C TYR A 21 3.98 -0.06 -25.71
N GLU A 22 4.45 -0.68 -26.80
CA GLU A 22 4.14 -2.08 -27.12
C GLU A 22 4.55 -3.03 -25.98
N ASN A 23 5.74 -2.82 -25.40
CA ASN A 23 6.21 -3.62 -24.27
C ASN A 23 5.38 -3.38 -23.00
N ALA A 24 4.97 -2.13 -22.75
CA ALA A 24 4.09 -1.80 -21.63
C ALA A 24 2.76 -2.56 -21.73
N VAL A 25 2.11 -2.47 -22.89
CA VAL A 25 0.84 -3.14 -23.17
C VAL A 25 0.98 -4.66 -23.06
N LEU A 26 1.99 -5.24 -23.71
CA LEU A 26 2.22 -6.68 -23.69
C LEU A 26 2.49 -7.18 -22.25
N SER A 27 3.25 -6.42 -21.46
CA SER A 27 3.51 -6.77 -20.06
C SER A 27 2.22 -6.76 -19.23
N ILE A 28 1.33 -5.79 -19.43
CA ILE A 28 0.03 -5.77 -18.71
C ILE A 28 -0.82 -6.97 -19.14
N GLN A 29 -0.92 -7.24 -20.44
CA GLN A 29 -1.69 -8.37 -20.98
C GLN A 29 -1.20 -9.71 -20.43
N LEU A 30 0.10 -9.98 -20.52
CA LEU A 30 0.71 -11.19 -19.95
C LEU A 30 0.52 -11.27 -18.44
N GLY A 31 0.55 -10.13 -17.75
CA GLY A 31 0.28 -10.04 -16.33
C GLY A 31 -1.14 -10.50 -15.97
N ILE A 32 -2.14 -10.11 -16.76
CA ILE A 32 -3.53 -10.56 -16.59
C ILE A 32 -3.70 -12.03 -16.99
N GLU A 33 -3.05 -12.50 -18.05
CA GLU A 33 -3.07 -13.93 -18.41
C GLU A 33 -2.47 -14.81 -17.30
N ASP A 34 -1.33 -14.39 -16.73
CA ASP A 34 -0.71 -15.08 -15.60
C ASP A 34 -1.61 -15.06 -14.35
N PHE A 35 -2.35 -13.96 -14.14
CA PHE A 35 -3.36 -13.87 -13.07
C PHE A 35 -4.49 -14.89 -13.27
N GLU A 36 -5.08 -14.96 -14.46
CA GLU A 36 -6.14 -15.94 -14.72
C GLU A 36 -5.68 -17.38 -14.52
N LEU A 37 -4.43 -17.68 -14.88
CA LEU A 37 -3.82 -18.98 -14.64
C LEU A 37 -3.57 -19.24 -13.16
N SER A 38 -3.20 -18.21 -12.38
CA SER A 38 -2.94 -18.38 -10.94
C SER A 38 -4.22 -18.61 -10.14
N GLN A 39 -5.35 -18.02 -10.56
CA GLN A 39 -6.64 -18.16 -9.87
C GLN A 39 -7.34 -19.50 -10.16
N LYS A 40 -6.95 -20.22 -11.21
CA LYS A 40 -7.51 -21.54 -11.54
C LYS A 40 -6.95 -22.62 -10.62
N SER A 41 -7.77 -23.60 -10.30
CA SER A 41 -7.34 -24.79 -9.59
C SER A 41 -6.45 -25.68 -10.47
N VAL A 42 -5.51 -26.41 -9.87
CA VAL A 42 -4.52 -27.22 -10.61
C VAL A 42 -5.19 -28.28 -11.49
N ASP A 43 -6.30 -28.85 -11.03
CA ASP A 43 -7.14 -29.81 -11.78
C ASP A 43 -7.80 -29.20 -13.03
N LYS A 44 -7.96 -27.87 -13.08
CA LYS A 44 -8.49 -27.12 -14.24
C LYS A 44 -7.38 -26.48 -15.07
N GLY A 45 -6.14 -26.93 -14.91
CA GLY A 45 -4.97 -26.40 -15.64
C GLY A 45 -4.43 -25.09 -15.07
N GLY A 46 -4.79 -24.74 -13.84
CA GLY A 46 -4.24 -23.58 -13.14
C GLY A 46 -2.82 -23.81 -12.63
N ASN A 47 -2.13 -22.70 -12.38
CA ASN A 47 -0.75 -22.70 -11.90
C ASN A 47 -0.53 -21.55 -10.89
N PRO A 48 -0.68 -21.83 -9.57
CA PRO A 48 -0.47 -20.83 -8.53
C PRO A 48 0.91 -20.16 -8.53
N ALA A 49 1.94 -20.79 -9.11
CA ALA A 49 3.26 -20.17 -9.23
C ALA A 49 3.25 -18.95 -10.18
N ARG A 50 2.20 -18.78 -10.99
CA ARG A 50 2.01 -17.63 -11.87
C ARG A 50 1.65 -16.34 -11.14
N SER A 51 1.25 -16.39 -9.87
CA SER A 51 0.95 -15.17 -9.11
C SER A 51 2.13 -14.18 -9.09
N LEU A 52 3.34 -14.68 -8.85
CA LEU A 52 4.54 -13.84 -8.84
C LEU A 52 4.88 -13.29 -10.24
N SER A 53 4.64 -14.08 -11.28
CA SER A 53 4.83 -13.65 -12.67
C SER A 53 3.84 -12.53 -13.04
N SER A 54 2.57 -12.71 -12.64
CA SER A 54 1.51 -11.73 -12.84
C SER A 54 1.88 -10.37 -12.22
N VAL A 55 2.24 -10.33 -10.93
CA VAL A 55 2.60 -9.07 -10.27
C VAL A 55 3.78 -8.40 -10.92
N ARG A 56 4.82 -9.16 -11.28
CA ARG A 56 6.01 -8.61 -11.94
C ARG A 56 5.66 -7.98 -13.29
N ASN A 57 4.86 -8.67 -14.09
CA ASN A 57 4.44 -8.21 -15.40
C ASN A 57 3.51 -6.99 -15.31
N LEU A 58 2.54 -7.00 -14.38
CA LEU A 58 1.64 -5.87 -14.14
C LEU A 58 2.41 -4.64 -13.64
N PHE A 59 3.26 -4.80 -12.62
CA PHE A 59 4.11 -3.72 -12.11
C PHE A 59 5.00 -3.14 -13.21
N ALA A 60 5.71 -4.00 -13.95
CA ALA A 60 6.59 -3.57 -15.03
C ALA A 60 5.80 -2.85 -16.14
N GLY A 61 4.66 -3.39 -16.54
CA GLY A 61 3.78 -2.80 -17.56
C GLY A 61 3.30 -1.40 -17.19
N VAL A 62 2.82 -1.21 -15.96
CA VAL A 62 2.42 0.11 -15.44
C VAL A 62 3.59 1.10 -15.48
N MET A 63 4.77 0.69 -14.99
CA MET A 63 5.96 1.55 -15.00
C MET A 63 6.41 1.92 -16.41
N LEU A 64 6.33 0.99 -17.37
CA LEU A 64 6.66 1.26 -18.77
C LEU A 64 5.63 2.21 -19.41
N LEU A 65 4.35 2.06 -19.09
CA LEU A 65 3.29 2.95 -19.58
C LEU A 65 3.47 4.38 -19.07
N PHE A 66 3.88 4.53 -17.80
CA PHE A 66 4.23 5.84 -17.22
C PHE A 66 5.45 6.47 -17.89
N LYS A 67 6.49 5.68 -18.15
CA LYS A 67 7.67 6.14 -18.92
C LYS A 67 7.29 6.54 -20.35
N PHE A 68 6.40 5.80 -20.99
CA PHE A 68 5.88 6.14 -22.32
C PHE A 68 5.16 7.48 -22.31
N LYS A 69 4.28 7.73 -21.34
CA LYS A 69 3.62 9.04 -21.21
C LYS A 69 4.62 10.18 -21.06
N LEU A 70 5.66 10.03 -20.22
CA LEU A 70 6.71 11.04 -20.08
C LEU A 70 7.47 11.28 -21.39
N ALA A 71 7.87 10.21 -22.08
CA ALA A 71 8.54 10.30 -23.36
C ALA A 71 7.68 11.04 -24.41
N ASN A 72 6.36 10.82 -24.39
CA ASN A 72 5.42 11.45 -25.31
C ASN A 72 4.97 12.86 -24.89
N SER A 73 5.39 13.34 -23.72
CA SER A 73 5.15 14.73 -23.28
C SER A 73 6.08 15.75 -23.96
N VAL A 74 7.06 15.27 -24.73
CA VAL A 74 8.03 16.10 -25.47
C VAL A 74 8.09 15.70 -26.93
N LYS A 75 8.57 16.62 -27.78
CA LYS A 75 8.55 16.44 -29.25
C LYS A 75 9.83 15.82 -29.80
N SER A 76 10.97 15.98 -29.13
CA SER A 76 12.25 15.50 -29.64
C SER A 76 12.57 14.11 -29.05
N PRO A 77 13.08 13.16 -29.86
CA PRO A 77 13.55 11.87 -29.37
C PRO A 77 14.67 11.98 -28.34
N GLU A 78 15.47 13.05 -28.41
CA GLU A 78 16.55 13.34 -27.47
C GLU A 78 16.01 13.76 -26.10
N ASP A 79 15.03 14.67 -26.04
CA ASP A 79 14.40 15.07 -24.78
C ASP A 79 13.63 13.91 -24.16
N ALA A 80 12.95 13.10 -25.00
CA ALA A 80 12.26 11.90 -24.56
C ALA A 80 13.22 10.90 -23.90
N TYR A 81 14.41 10.71 -24.49
CA TYR A 81 15.47 9.91 -23.89
C TYR A 81 15.88 10.45 -22.52
N GLN A 82 16.13 11.75 -22.40
CA GLN A 82 16.51 12.38 -21.12
C GLN A 82 15.42 12.24 -20.05
N LEU A 83 14.14 12.31 -20.44
CA LEU A 83 12.98 12.18 -19.56
C LEU A 83 12.71 10.77 -19.03
N ILE A 84 13.41 9.74 -19.49
CA ILE A 84 13.27 8.39 -18.93
C ILE A 84 14.59 7.79 -18.42
N HIS A 85 15.71 8.49 -18.60
CA HIS A 85 17.03 8.09 -18.08
C HIS A 85 17.44 8.92 -16.85
N ILE A 86 18.38 8.37 -16.08
CA ILE A 86 18.92 9.05 -14.89
C ILE A 86 19.96 10.08 -15.33
N PRO A 87 19.81 11.36 -14.93
CA PRO A 87 20.76 12.40 -15.29
C PRO A 87 22.13 12.20 -14.61
N PRO A 88 23.17 12.92 -15.07
CA PRO A 88 24.43 12.98 -14.35
C PRO A 88 24.23 13.50 -12.93
N LYS A 89 24.97 12.94 -11.95
CA LYS A 89 24.79 13.27 -10.53
C LYS A 89 25.53 14.55 -10.12
N ASP A 90 26.66 14.82 -10.76
CA ASP A 90 27.52 15.94 -10.42
C ASP A 90 27.19 17.13 -11.32
N ILE A 91 27.06 18.32 -10.74
CA ILE A 91 26.97 19.58 -11.46
C ILE A 91 28.24 20.34 -11.09
N LEU A 92 29.12 20.54 -12.08
CA LEU A 92 30.42 21.15 -11.88
C LEU A 92 30.47 22.56 -12.49
N PRO A 93 31.27 23.47 -11.91
CA PRO A 93 31.47 24.79 -12.48
C PRO A 93 32.43 24.74 -13.67
N ASN A 94 31.95 25.12 -14.86
CA ASN A 94 32.70 25.20 -16.10
C ASN A 94 33.05 26.66 -16.45
N PRO A 95 34.33 27.01 -16.69
CA PRO A 95 34.71 28.36 -17.09
C PRO A 95 34.14 28.76 -18.45
N ASP A 96 33.59 29.97 -18.57
CA ASP A 96 32.99 30.48 -19.82
C ASP A 96 34.00 31.07 -20.82
N GLY A 97 35.29 31.13 -20.42
CA GLY A 97 36.38 31.66 -21.24
C GLY A 97 36.49 33.19 -21.28
N ILE A 98 35.60 33.94 -20.62
CA ILE A 98 35.65 35.41 -20.49
C ILE A 98 35.74 35.88 -19.02
N GLY A 99 35.97 34.95 -18.10
CA GLY A 99 36.20 35.22 -16.68
C GLY A 99 34.99 34.96 -15.78
N GLY A 100 33.91 34.40 -16.33
CA GLY A 100 32.78 33.87 -15.59
C GLY A 100 32.78 32.34 -15.56
N MET A 101 31.68 31.77 -15.05
CA MET A 101 31.47 30.34 -14.92
C MET A 101 29.99 29.98 -15.08
N THR A 102 29.72 28.84 -15.70
CA THR A 102 28.39 28.20 -15.78
C THR A 102 28.40 26.91 -14.96
N TRP A 103 27.28 26.60 -14.30
CA TRP A 103 27.11 25.31 -13.63
C TRP A 103 26.50 24.32 -14.61
N GLU A 104 27.25 23.28 -14.97
CA GLU A 104 26.86 22.30 -15.98
C GLU A 104 26.96 20.88 -15.43
N PRO A 105 26.06 19.96 -15.82
CA PRO A 105 26.17 18.55 -15.44
C PRO A 105 27.50 17.96 -15.94
N ASP A 106 28.23 17.27 -15.06
CA ASP A 106 29.44 16.55 -15.41
C ASP A 106 29.13 15.07 -15.68
N GLY A 107 29.54 14.59 -16.85
CA GLY A 107 29.31 13.22 -17.31
C GLY A 107 28.10 13.03 -18.24
N GLN A 108 27.83 11.77 -18.58
CA GLN A 108 26.71 11.38 -19.44
C GLN A 108 25.55 10.82 -18.60
N PHE A 109 24.34 10.81 -19.15
CA PHE A 109 23.24 10.02 -18.62
C PHE A 109 23.72 8.60 -18.32
N GLN A 110 23.30 8.05 -17.17
CA GLN A 110 23.76 6.73 -16.75
C GLN A 110 23.32 5.68 -17.78
N LYS A 111 24.29 5.14 -18.53
CA LYS A 111 24.03 4.12 -19.55
C LYS A 111 23.32 2.92 -18.91
N ASN A 112 22.23 2.48 -19.52
CA ASN A 112 21.41 1.33 -19.12
C ASN A 112 20.67 1.49 -17.78
N LYS A 113 20.57 2.71 -17.22
CA LYS A 113 19.72 2.98 -16.06
C LYS A 113 18.59 3.94 -16.43
N THR A 114 17.37 3.43 -16.31
CA THR A 114 16.16 4.22 -16.45
C THR A 114 15.65 4.64 -15.08
N ILE A 115 14.76 5.62 -15.07
CA ILE A 115 14.09 6.07 -13.85
C ILE A 115 13.31 4.96 -13.14
N ASP A 116 13.31 5.02 -11.81
CA ASP A 116 12.44 4.22 -10.94
C ASP A 116 11.13 4.96 -10.60
N VAL A 117 10.30 4.36 -9.76
CA VAL A 117 9.01 4.90 -9.33
C VAL A 117 9.11 6.28 -8.67
N HIS A 118 10.16 6.53 -7.87
CA HIS A 118 10.35 7.80 -7.18
C HIS A 118 10.65 8.91 -8.18
N HIS A 119 11.53 8.65 -9.13
CA HIS A 119 11.84 9.58 -10.21
C HIS A 119 10.63 9.84 -11.12
N ILE A 120 9.82 8.81 -11.42
CA ILE A 120 8.58 8.97 -12.20
C ILE A 120 7.61 9.89 -11.44
N LYS A 121 7.36 9.64 -10.15
CA LYS A 121 6.48 10.45 -9.30
C LYS A 121 6.90 11.93 -9.27
N ALA A 122 8.21 12.18 -9.14
CA ALA A 122 8.76 13.54 -9.20
C ALA A 122 8.54 14.19 -10.58
N ARG A 123 8.75 13.46 -11.68
CA ARG A 123 8.54 13.98 -13.04
C ARG A 123 7.06 14.21 -13.34
N PHE A 124 6.17 13.32 -12.94
CA PHE A 124 4.72 13.48 -13.12
C PHE A 124 4.19 14.76 -12.48
N ARG A 125 4.68 15.09 -11.26
CA ARG A 125 4.36 16.36 -10.59
C ARG A 125 4.76 17.58 -11.44
N THR A 126 5.97 17.57 -12.00
CA THR A 126 6.45 18.67 -12.85
C THR A 126 5.68 18.79 -14.17
N PHE A 127 5.28 17.65 -14.74
CA PHE A 127 4.52 17.60 -16.01
C PHE A 127 3.00 17.66 -15.81
N ASN A 128 2.52 17.80 -14.58
CA ASN A 128 1.11 17.85 -14.21
C ASN A 128 0.30 16.63 -14.74
N ILE A 129 0.91 15.45 -14.66
CA ILE A 129 0.30 14.16 -15.02
C ILE A 129 -0.29 13.55 -13.76
N HIS A 130 -1.57 13.17 -13.80
CA HIS A 130 -2.32 12.71 -12.64
C HIS A 130 -2.44 11.19 -12.64
N VAL A 131 -2.09 10.61 -11.49
CA VAL A 131 -2.20 9.18 -11.19
C VAL A 131 -2.52 9.05 -9.72
N ASP A 132 -3.35 8.08 -9.37
CA ASP A 132 -3.52 7.65 -7.99
C ASP A 132 -2.26 6.92 -7.53
N TRP A 133 -1.41 7.64 -6.80
CA TRP A 133 -0.14 7.12 -6.32
C TRP A 133 -0.28 6.20 -5.11
N GLU A 134 -1.39 6.25 -4.38
CA GLU A 134 -1.63 5.41 -3.21
C GLU A 134 -1.70 3.95 -3.64
N VAL A 135 -2.54 3.66 -4.63
CA VAL A 135 -2.65 2.32 -5.24
C VAL A 135 -1.34 1.87 -5.91
N VAL A 136 -0.57 2.79 -6.51
CA VAL A 136 0.74 2.46 -7.12
C VAL A 136 1.79 2.13 -6.06
N ASP A 137 1.77 2.81 -4.92
CA ASP A 137 2.68 2.55 -3.81
C ASP A 137 2.30 1.23 -3.11
N GLU A 138 1.01 0.93 -2.94
CA GLU A 138 0.53 -0.41 -2.55
C GLU A 138 1.02 -1.50 -3.51
N LEU A 139 0.95 -1.25 -4.82
CA LEU A 139 1.44 -2.13 -5.88
C LEU A 139 2.95 -2.39 -5.78
N HIS A 140 3.73 -1.38 -5.40
CA HIS A 140 5.15 -1.54 -5.13
C HIS A 140 5.41 -2.39 -3.88
N ASN A 141 4.63 -2.18 -2.82
CA ASN A 141 4.76 -2.91 -1.56
C ASN A 141 4.34 -4.38 -1.71
N CYS A 142 3.21 -4.65 -2.37
CA CYS A 142 2.75 -6.00 -2.69
C CYS A 142 3.84 -6.77 -3.45
N ARG A 143 4.45 -6.17 -4.50
CA ARG A 143 5.58 -6.81 -5.20
C ARG A 143 6.72 -7.19 -4.25
N ASN A 144 7.11 -6.30 -3.34
CA ASN A 144 8.20 -6.58 -2.39
C ASN A 144 7.79 -7.68 -1.39
N HIS A 145 6.56 -7.62 -0.88
CA HIS A 145 6.03 -8.60 0.06
C HIS A 145 5.97 -10.01 -0.55
N LEU A 146 5.51 -10.10 -1.80
CA LEU A 146 5.46 -11.33 -2.59
C LEU A 146 6.84 -11.91 -2.92
N GLU A 147 7.89 -11.10 -2.95
CA GLU A 147 9.27 -11.58 -3.09
C GLU A 147 9.83 -12.17 -1.78
N HIS A 148 9.18 -11.90 -0.65
CA HIS A 148 9.57 -12.37 0.68
C HIS A 148 8.64 -13.46 1.26
N LEU A 149 7.45 -13.66 0.69
CA LEU A 149 6.44 -14.62 1.17
C LEU A 149 6.36 -15.93 0.36
N HIS A 150 5.73 -16.94 0.98
CA HIS A 150 5.41 -18.22 0.34
C HIS A 150 4.25 -18.07 -0.67
N PRO A 151 4.27 -18.77 -1.84
CA PRO A 151 3.27 -18.65 -2.92
C PRO A 151 1.80 -18.94 -2.56
N ARG A 152 1.50 -19.41 -1.34
CA ARG A 152 0.11 -19.66 -0.90
C ARG A 152 -0.57 -18.40 -0.36
N ASN A 153 0.21 -17.50 0.23
CA ASN A 153 -0.30 -16.27 0.85
C ASN A 153 -0.57 -15.18 -0.20
N THR A 154 -0.34 -15.46 -1.48
CA THR A 154 -0.22 -14.47 -2.55
C THR A 154 -1.43 -14.39 -3.47
N LEU A 155 -2.34 -15.36 -3.40
CA LEU A 155 -3.47 -15.46 -4.34
C LEU A 155 -4.56 -14.44 -4.04
N GLY A 156 -4.87 -14.24 -2.75
CA GLY A 156 -5.83 -13.25 -2.29
C GLY A 156 -5.32 -11.83 -2.50
N GLU A 157 -4.10 -11.55 -2.03
CA GLU A 157 -3.44 -10.27 -2.25
C GLU A 157 -3.39 -9.87 -3.74
N LEU A 158 -3.11 -10.83 -4.63
CA LEU A 158 -3.11 -10.61 -6.07
C LEU A 158 -4.52 -10.31 -6.63
N ALA A 159 -5.56 -10.99 -6.14
CA ALA A 159 -6.93 -10.73 -6.57
C ALA A 159 -7.36 -9.31 -6.19
N ASP A 160 -7.11 -8.92 -4.94
CA ASP A 160 -7.40 -7.59 -4.43
C ASP A 160 -6.61 -6.53 -5.23
N PHE A 161 -5.33 -6.82 -5.50
CA PHE A 161 -4.45 -6.00 -6.33
C PHE A 161 -4.98 -5.73 -7.74
N VAL A 162 -5.39 -6.78 -8.48
CA VAL A 162 -5.88 -6.59 -9.85
C VAL A 162 -7.14 -5.73 -9.87
N ALA A 163 -8.01 -5.89 -8.85
CA ALA A 163 -9.22 -5.07 -8.72
C ALA A 163 -8.90 -3.59 -8.45
N ASN A 164 -7.91 -3.30 -7.62
CA ASN A 164 -7.47 -1.93 -7.29
C ASN A 164 -6.65 -1.27 -8.40
N LEU A 165 -5.83 -2.04 -9.15
CA LEU A 165 -5.05 -1.53 -10.27
C LEU A 165 -5.92 -1.07 -11.45
N PHE A 166 -7.06 -1.73 -11.65
CA PHE A 166 -7.96 -1.44 -12.76
C PHE A 166 -8.35 0.04 -12.89
N PRO A 167 -8.92 0.72 -11.87
CA PRO A 167 -9.27 2.14 -11.99
C PRO A 167 -8.08 3.03 -12.32
N VAL A 168 -6.88 2.73 -11.79
CA VAL A 168 -5.66 3.49 -12.08
C VAL A 168 -5.30 3.39 -13.57
N LEU A 169 -5.30 2.17 -14.12
CA LEU A 169 -5.02 1.95 -15.54
C LEU A 169 -6.10 2.56 -16.43
N ALA A 170 -7.38 2.41 -16.06
CA ALA A 170 -8.52 2.98 -16.78
C ALA A 170 -8.37 4.51 -16.90
N ASP A 171 -8.25 5.18 -15.76
CA ASP A 171 -8.15 6.63 -15.68
C ASP A 171 -6.90 7.14 -16.39
N PHE A 172 -5.76 6.45 -16.23
CA PHE A 172 -4.53 6.86 -16.89
C PHE A 172 -4.63 6.72 -18.42
N ILE A 173 -5.16 5.61 -18.92
CA ILE A 173 -5.30 5.39 -20.37
C ILE A 173 -6.28 6.42 -20.97
N GLU A 174 -7.41 6.67 -20.30
CA GLU A 174 -8.42 7.61 -20.79
C GLU A 174 -7.98 9.07 -20.68
N LYS A 175 -7.56 9.50 -19.48
CA LYS A 175 -7.32 10.91 -19.18
C LYS A 175 -5.93 11.38 -19.61
N GLU A 176 -4.92 10.53 -19.46
CA GLU A 176 -3.52 10.92 -19.74
C GLU A 176 -3.04 10.48 -21.12
N LEU A 177 -3.49 9.32 -21.62
CA LEU A 177 -3.15 8.85 -22.98
C LEU A 177 -4.19 9.22 -24.04
N ASN A 178 -5.40 9.65 -23.65
CA ASN A 178 -6.52 9.91 -24.57
C ASN A 178 -6.83 8.71 -25.48
N LYS A 179 -6.83 7.50 -24.90
CA LYS A 179 -7.15 6.25 -25.58
C LYS A 179 -8.27 5.52 -24.85
N PHE A 180 -8.90 4.56 -25.51
CA PHE A 180 -9.86 3.67 -24.87
C PHE A 180 -9.12 2.44 -24.30
N PRO A 181 -9.37 2.05 -23.03
CA PRO A 181 -8.69 0.91 -22.43
C PRO A 181 -8.89 -0.42 -23.19
N GLN A 182 -10.07 -0.64 -23.78
CA GLN A 182 -10.33 -1.81 -24.64
C GLN A 182 -9.39 -1.86 -25.85
N ASP A 183 -9.13 -0.71 -26.49
CA ASP A 183 -8.26 -0.63 -27.66
C ASP A 183 -6.78 -0.85 -27.28
N VAL A 184 -6.42 -0.49 -26.05
CA VAL A 184 -5.06 -0.63 -25.52
C VAL A 184 -4.79 -2.05 -25.03
N LEU A 185 -5.69 -2.60 -24.21
CA LEU A 185 -5.45 -3.85 -23.47
C LEU A 185 -6.13 -5.06 -24.11
N GLY A 186 -7.09 -4.89 -25.03
CA GLY A 186 -7.80 -5.98 -25.68
C GLY A 186 -8.55 -6.86 -24.67
N SER A 187 -8.50 -8.18 -24.84
CA SER A 187 -9.22 -9.13 -23.96
C SER A 187 -8.81 -9.07 -22.49
N ALA A 188 -7.59 -8.60 -22.19
CA ALA A 188 -7.17 -8.39 -20.80
C ALA A 188 -8.08 -7.37 -20.08
N TRP A 189 -8.64 -6.40 -20.81
CA TRP A 189 -9.60 -5.45 -20.26
C TRP A 189 -10.90 -6.12 -19.83
N ASP A 190 -11.42 -7.05 -20.65
CA ASP A 190 -12.64 -7.80 -20.34
C ASP A 190 -12.46 -8.63 -19.06
N THR A 191 -11.34 -9.35 -18.94
CA THR A 191 -10.99 -10.09 -17.72
C THR A 191 -10.92 -9.19 -16.49
N MET A 192 -10.30 -8.02 -16.60
CA MET A 192 -10.20 -7.09 -15.46
C MET A 192 -11.57 -6.52 -15.05
N LEU A 193 -12.44 -6.21 -16.01
CA LEU A 193 -13.81 -5.76 -15.75
C LEU A 193 -14.64 -6.81 -15.01
N GLU A 194 -14.59 -8.06 -15.49
CA GLU A 194 -15.29 -9.18 -14.86
C GLU A 194 -14.78 -9.41 -13.43
N HIS A 195 -13.45 -9.47 -13.26
CA HIS A 195 -12.82 -9.67 -11.96
C HIS A 195 -13.17 -8.55 -10.99
N ARG A 196 -13.06 -7.28 -11.40
CA ARG A 196 -13.40 -6.14 -10.54
C ARG A 196 -14.87 -6.15 -10.11
N THR A 197 -15.77 -6.47 -11.04
CA THR A 197 -17.21 -6.54 -10.75
C THR A 197 -17.50 -7.63 -9.71
N PHE A 198 -16.91 -8.82 -9.90
CA PHE A 198 -17.03 -9.90 -8.93
C PHE A 198 -16.43 -9.52 -7.57
N TYR A 199 -15.23 -8.95 -7.57
CA TYR A 199 -14.51 -8.55 -6.35
C TYR A 199 -15.30 -7.54 -5.52
N LEU A 200 -15.75 -6.43 -6.13
CA LEU A 200 -16.50 -5.38 -5.43
C LEU A 200 -17.83 -5.90 -4.87
N LYS A 201 -18.49 -6.81 -5.59
CA LYS A 201 -19.69 -7.47 -5.08
C LYS A 201 -19.38 -8.30 -3.84
N GLN A 202 -18.32 -9.12 -3.87
CA GLN A 202 -17.95 -9.92 -2.71
C GLN A 202 -17.50 -9.06 -1.53
N LEU A 203 -16.78 -7.97 -1.77
CA LEU A 203 -16.36 -7.02 -0.73
C LEU A 203 -17.56 -6.40 -0.03
N ALA A 204 -18.55 -5.92 -0.80
CA ALA A 204 -19.79 -5.38 -0.22
C ALA A 204 -20.56 -6.43 0.60
N GLU A 205 -20.61 -7.69 0.15
CA GLU A 205 -21.20 -8.78 0.94
C GLU A 205 -20.41 -9.06 2.24
N CYS A 206 -19.08 -8.93 2.21
CA CYS A 206 -18.23 -9.03 3.39
C CYS A 206 -18.53 -7.92 4.40
N GLU A 207 -18.50 -6.66 3.97
CA GLU A 207 -18.80 -5.50 4.81
C GLU A 207 -20.17 -5.63 5.48
N GLN A 208 -21.20 -6.04 4.73
CA GLN A 208 -22.55 -6.24 5.27
C GLN A 208 -22.61 -7.36 6.32
N SER A 209 -21.79 -8.40 6.19
CA SER A 209 -21.79 -9.51 7.15
C SER A 209 -21.34 -9.10 8.56
N TRP A 210 -20.56 -8.01 8.67
CA TRP A 210 -20.02 -7.55 9.95
C TRP A 210 -21.00 -6.69 10.76
N LEU A 211 -22.11 -6.22 10.17
CA LEU A 211 -23.08 -5.36 10.87
C LEU A 211 -23.73 -6.06 12.07
N ASP A 212 -23.99 -7.36 11.96
CA ASP A 212 -24.64 -8.15 13.00
C ASP A 212 -23.63 -8.99 13.82
N ALA A 213 -22.33 -8.81 13.58
CA ALA A 213 -21.27 -9.62 14.21
C ALA A 213 -20.90 -9.18 15.64
N GLY A 214 -21.44 -8.06 16.12
CA GLY A 214 -21.10 -7.50 17.43
C GLY A 214 -19.61 -7.15 17.53
N VAL A 215 -19.08 -6.50 16.49
CA VAL A 215 -17.72 -5.92 16.52
C VAL A 215 -17.70 -4.79 17.54
N PRO A 216 -16.69 -4.72 18.42
CA PRO A 216 -16.58 -3.60 19.36
C PRO A 216 -16.57 -2.25 18.65
N GLU A 217 -17.35 -1.28 19.13
CA GLU A 217 -17.63 -0.01 18.42
C GLU A 217 -16.35 0.73 18.03
N GLY A 218 -15.38 0.82 18.95
CA GLY A 218 -14.09 1.48 18.71
C GLY A 218 -13.15 0.71 17.77
N MET A 219 -13.48 -0.53 17.39
CA MET A 219 -12.69 -1.38 16.50
C MET A 219 -13.28 -1.52 15.08
N VAL A 220 -14.54 -1.07 14.84
CA VAL A 220 -15.23 -1.25 13.56
C VAL A 220 -14.43 -0.70 12.38
N GLU A 221 -13.71 0.41 12.57
CA GLU A 221 -12.91 1.05 11.52
C GLU A 221 -11.73 0.20 11.03
N PHE A 222 -11.27 -0.80 11.80
CA PHE A 222 -10.15 -1.67 11.42
C PHE A 222 -10.60 -2.96 10.70
N VAL A 223 -11.90 -3.26 10.69
CA VAL A 223 -12.44 -4.44 10.00
C VAL A 223 -12.08 -4.47 8.50
N PRO A 224 -12.16 -3.35 7.74
CA PRO A 224 -11.83 -3.35 6.32
C PRO A 224 -10.37 -3.67 5.99
N ASP A 225 -9.44 -3.51 6.95
CA ASP A 225 -8.01 -3.76 6.77
C ASP A 225 -7.56 -5.13 7.27
N CYS A 226 -8.47 -5.90 7.86
CA CYS A 226 -8.22 -7.28 8.23
C CYS A 226 -7.97 -8.16 7.00
N THR A 227 -6.95 -9.03 7.08
CA THR A 227 -6.57 -9.94 5.99
C THR A 227 -6.61 -11.40 6.42
N CYS A 228 -6.89 -12.29 5.47
CA CYS A 228 -6.91 -13.73 5.71
C CYS A 228 -5.49 -14.23 6.05
N ALA A 229 -5.35 -14.93 7.18
CA ALA A 229 -4.05 -15.49 7.58
C ALA A 229 -3.48 -16.53 6.59
N GLN A 230 -4.33 -17.16 5.76
CA GLN A 230 -3.90 -18.15 4.78
C GLN A 230 -3.57 -17.56 3.40
N CYS A 231 -4.35 -16.60 2.90
CA CYS A 231 -4.23 -16.14 1.51
C CYS A 231 -4.05 -14.62 1.33
N GLY A 232 -4.06 -13.87 2.44
CA GLY A 232 -3.90 -12.41 2.47
C GLY A 232 -5.07 -11.60 1.90
N SER A 233 -6.16 -12.22 1.46
CA SER A 233 -7.32 -11.47 0.94
C SER A 233 -8.04 -10.70 2.04
N LYS A 234 -8.52 -9.50 1.70
CA LYS A 234 -9.45 -8.68 2.50
C LYS A 234 -10.91 -9.17 2.48
N LEU A 235 -11.23 -10.19 1.66
CA LEU A 235 -12.59 -10.73 1.54
C LEU A 235 -12.94 -11.65 2.72
N LEU A 236 -13.09 -11.08 3.91
CA LEU A 236 -13.46 -11.79 5.14
C LEU A 236 -14.94 -11.57 5.45
N LYS A 237 -15.70 -12.66 5.57
CA LYS A 237 -17.08 -12.65 6.05
C LYS A 237 -17.14 -13.05 7.51
N ALA A 238 -18.02 -12.42 8.28
CA ALA A 238 -18.41 -12.94 9.58
C ALA A 238 -19.02 -14.34 9.42
N SER A 239 -18.63 -15.28 10.29
CA SER A 239 -19.19 -16.63 10.26
C SER A 239 -20.67 -16.60 10.61
N THR A 240 -21.51 -17.05 9.66
CA THR A 240 -22.95 -17.19 9.90
C THR A 240 -23.23 -18.17 11.04
N LEU A 241 -22.41 -19.20 11.20
CA LEU A 241 -22.54 -20.17 12.30
C LEU A 241 -22.28 -19.49 13.65
N SER A 242 -21.23 -18.67 13.77
CA SER A 242 -20.96 -17.92 15.00
C SER A 242 -22.12 -16.99 15.37
N ILE A 243 -22.69 -16.30 14.37
CA ILE A 243 -23.85 -15.43 14.57
C ILE A 243 -25.09 -16.24 14.99
N GLU A 244 -25.36 -17.38 14.35
CA GLU A 244 -26.50 -18.26 14.67
C GLU A 244 -26.38 -18.89 16.07
N ASP A 245 -25.16 -19.18 16.52
CA ASP A 245 -24.87 -19.66 17.87
C ASP A 245 -24.94 -18.53 18.93
N GLY A 246 -25.13 -17.28 18.49
CA GLY A 246 -25.30 -16.11 19.35
C GLY A 246 -23.99 -15.50 19.84
N PHE A 247 -22.85 -15.87 19.24
CA PHE A 247 -21.55 -15.29 19.55
C PHE A 247 -21.41 -13.89 18.96
N THR A 248 -20.66 -13.06 19.68
CA THR A 248 -20.26 -11.72 19.22
C THR A 248 -18.75 -11.59 19.25
N VAL A 249 -18.17 -10.76 18.37
CA VAL A 249 -16.73 -10.50 18.40
C VAL A 249 -16.30 -9.90 19.75
N GLU A 250 -17.10 -9.00 20.31
CA GLU A 250 -16.80 -8.31 21.58
C GLU A 250 -16.76 -9.25 22.79
N ASN A 251 -17.72 -10.18 22.92
CA ASN A 251 -17.87 -11.01 24.13
C ASN A 251 -17.37 -12.44 23.97
N ASP A 252 -17.21 -12.93 22.73
CA ASP A 252 -16.90 -14.33 22.42
C ASP A 252 -15.71 -14.43 21.46
N GLU A 253 -14.70 -13.58 21.68
CA GLU A 253 -13.56 -13.40 20.76
C GLU A 253 -12.79 -14.67 20.37
N ASP A 254 -12.69 -15.63 21.30
CA ASP A 254 -12.03 -16.93 21.10
C ASP A 254 -12.88 -17.92 20.27
N GLN A 255 -14.16 -17.63 20.07
CA GLN A 255 -15.14 -18.49 19.39
C GLN A 255 -15.73 -17.85 18.13
N PHE A 256 -15.64 -16.53 17.99
CA PHE A 256 -16.16 -15.83 16.82
C PHE A 256 -15.20 -16.01 15.63
N GLU A 257 -15.65 -16.74 14.62
CA GLU A 257 -14.86 -17.06 13.43
C GLU A 257 -15.18 -16.12 12.26
N TYR A 258 -14.20 -15.97 11.37
CA TYR A 258 -14.40 -15.42 10.03
C TYR A 258 -14.26 -16.51 8.97
N VAL A 259 -14.89 -16.30 7.81
CA VAL A 259 -14.74 -17.15 6.63
C VAL A 259 -14.13 -16.32 5.50
N CYS A 260 -12.97 -16.73 5.00
CA CYS A 260 -12.38 -16.11 3.83
C CYS A 260 -13.10 -16.57 2.55
N VAL A 261 -13.68 -15.62 1.81
CA VAL A 261 -14.40 -15.92 0.56
C VAL A 261 -13.45 -16.40 -0.54
N ALA A 262 -12.21 -15.93 -0.54
CA ALA A 262 -11.24 -16.24 -1.58
C ALA A 262 -10.70 -17.68 -1.50
N CYS A 263 -10.40 -18.17 -0.30
CA CYS A 263 -9.77 -19.49 -0.12
C CYS A 263 -10.58 -20.49 0.73
N GLY A 264 -11.66 -20.05 1.36
CA GLY A 264 -12.50 -20.87 2.24
C GLY A 264 -11.90 -21.15 3.62
N PHE A 265 -10.80 -20.48 3.99
CA PHE A 265 -10.19 -20.62 5.31
C PHE A 265 -11.12 -20.06 6.40
N VAL A 266 -11.15 -20.73 7.54
CA VAL A 266 -11.95 -20.36 8.71
C VAL A 266 -11.04 -20.33 9.92
N ASP A 267 -11.10 -19.25 10.71
CA ASP A 267 -10.27 -19.04 11.89
C ASP A 267 -10.89 -17.96 12.80
N CYS A 268 -10.37 -17.80 14.02
CA CYS A 268 -10.84 -16.77 14.96
C CYS A 268 -10.58 -15.36 14.40
N PHE A 269 -11.56 -14.46 14.55
CA PHE A 269 -11.49 -13.12 13.98
C PHE A 269 -10.68 -12.14 14.83
N ALA A 270 -10.79 -12.20 16.16
CA ALA A 270 -10.18 -11.22 17.05
C ALA A 270 -8.67 -11.00 16.82
N PRO A 271 -7.83 -12.04 16.59
CA PRO A 271 -6.42 -11.82 16.25
C PRO A 271 -6.21 -11.01 14.97
N ARG A 272 -7.09 -11.13 13.96
CA ARG A 272 -6.99 -10.33 12.72
C ARG A 272 -7.33 -8.86 12.99
N LEU A 273 -8.33 -8.63 13.84
CA LEU A 273 -8.77 -7.29 14.22
C LEU A 273 -7.72 -6.56 15.06
N ILE A 274 -7.09 -7.27 16.01
CA ILE A 274 -5.98 -6.75 16.82
C ILE A 274 -4.78 -6.45 15.92
N ASP A 275 -4.35 -7.36 15.04
CA ASP A 275 -3.24 -7.11 14.10
C ASP A 275 -3.47 -5.84 13.25
N SER A 276 -4.72 -5.62 12.82
CA SER A 276 -5.11 -4.43 12.05
C SER A 276 -5.03 -3.15 12.88
N PHE A 277 -5.50 -3.19 14.13
CA PHE A 277 -5.37 -2.09 15.08
C PHE A 277 -3.89 -1.75 15.35
N GLU A 278 -3.07 -2.76 15.67
CA GLU A 278 -1.64 -2.57 15.95
C GLU A 278 -0.89 -1.98 14.75
N SER A 279 -1.29 -2.36 13.54
CA SER A 279 -0.73 -1.79 12.30
C SER A 279 -1.07 -0.31 12.14
N ALA A 280 -2.29 0.10 12.50
CA ALA A 280 -2.73 1.50 12.43
C ALA A 280 -2.06 2.38 13.50
N PHE A 281 -1.75 1.81 14.67
CA PHE A 281 -1.09 2.50 15.79
C PHE A 281 0.40 2.20 15.90
N PHE A 282 0.99 1.60 14.86
CA PHE A 282 2.40 1.21 14.86
C PHE A 282 3.31 2.38 15.24
N TYR A 283 4.22 2.13 16.18
CA TYR A 283 5.30 3.04 16.55
C TYR A 283 6.62 2.28 16.51
N TRP A 284 7.72 3.00 16.28
CA TRP A 284 9.05 2.39 16.21
C TRP A 284 9.92 2.82 17.41
N PRO A 285 10.02 1.98 18.47
CA PRO A 285 10.77 2.33 19.68
C PRO A 285 12.22 2.82 19.45
N PRO A 286 12.98 2.28 18.46
CA PRO A 286 14.33 2.78 18.19
C PRO A 286 14.42 4.24 17.73
N ASP A 287 13.33 4.84 17.25
CA ASP A 287 13.28 6.26 16.90
C ASP A 287 13.03 7.17 18.12
N GLY A 288 12.88 6.58 19.31
CA GLY A 288 12.59 7.29 20.56
C GLY A 288 11.14 7.74 20.67
N GLU A 289 10.25 7.15 19.88
CA GLU A 289 8.81 7.36 19.96
C GLU A 289 8.23 6.62 21.17
N ASP A 290 7.28 7.25 21.84
CA ASP A 290 6.53 6.64 22.94
C ASP A 290 5.43 5.71 22.39
N PRO A 291 5.02 4.66 23.14
CA PRO A 291 3.86 3.86 22.79
C PRO A 291 2.61 4.73 22.60
N THR A 292 1.82 4.42 21.59
CA THR A 292 0.57 5.11 21.26
C THR A 292 -0.65 4.48 21.94
N TYR A 293 -0.52 3.23 22.38
CA TYR A 293 -1.52 2.47 23.11
C TYR A 293 -0.90 1.58 24.20
N GLU A 294 -1.72 1.13 25.14
CA GLU A 294 -1.33 0.27 26.25
C GLU A 294 -2.41 -0.79 26.57
N LEU A 295 -2.14 -1.64 27.58
CA LEU A 295 -3.10 -2.61 28.09
C LEU A 295 -4.27 -1.88 28.76
N CYS A 296 -5.51 -2.22 28.40
CA CYS A 296 -6.70 -1.74 29.08
C CYS A 296 -6.96 -2.56 30.36
N TYR A 297 -7.04 -1.90 31.51
CA TYR A 297 -7.31 -2.59 32.79
C TYR A 297 -8.75 -3.08 32.96
N SER A 298 -9.66 -2.74 32.05
CA SER A 298 -11.05 -3.19 32.07
C SER A 298 -11.29 -4.48 31.29
N CYS A 299 -10.56 -4.71 30.19
CA CYS A 299 -10.78 -5.86 29.32
C CYS A 299 -9.52 -6.68 29.01
N ASP A 300 -8.36 -6.29 29.53
CA ASP A 300 -7.07 -6.96 29.32
C ASP A 300 -6.61 -7.03 27.85
N HIS A 301 -7.17 -6.18 26.97
CA HIS A 301 -6.69 -6.00 25.59
C HIS A 301 -5.69 -4.85 25.50
N HIS A 302 -4.67 -5.00 24.65
CA HIS A 302 -3.75 -3.92 24.28
C HIS A 302 -4.40 -2.95 23.28
N THR A 303 -5.49 -2.30 23.70
CA THR A 303 -6.31 -1.42 22.85
C THR A 303 -6.71 -0.11 23.54
N PHE A 304 -6.06 0.23 24.66
CA PHE A 304 -6.23 1.53 25.31
C PHE A 304 -5.38 2.58 24.62
N VAL A 305 -5.99 3.50 23.87
CA VAL A 305 -5.28 4.53 23.10
C VAL A 305 -4.95 5.70 24.02
N ILE A 306 -3.67 5.94 24.25
CA ILE A 306 -3.18 6.89 25.26
C ILE A 306 -3.62 8.33 24.93
N SER A 307 -3.58 8.73 23.66
CA SER A 307 -4.01 10.08 23.25
C SER A 307 -5.51 10.32 23.42
N GLU A 308 -6.30 9.26 23.40
CA GLU A 308 -7.76 9.31 23.50
C GLU A 308 -8.27 9.06 24.92
N GLN A 309 -7.42 8.48 25.77
CA GLN A 309 -7.75 8.11 27.15
C GLN A 309 -8.95 7.15 27.21
N ALA A 310 -9.08 6.29 26.20
CA ALA A 310 -10.18 5.35 26.03
C ALA A 310 -9.73 4.02 25.39
N CYS A 311 -10.40 2.94 25.74
CA CYS A 311 -10.21 1.62 25.14
C CYS A 311 -11.04 1.45 23.88
N ARG A 312 -10.40 1.10 22.76
CA ARG A 312 -11.09 0.83 21.49
C ARG A 312 -11.89 -0.47 21.50
N TRP A 313 -11.52 -1.43 22.35
CA TRP A 313 -12.26 -2.67 22.50
C TRP A 313 -13.51 -2.47 23.38
N CYS A 314 -13.35 -2.32 24.70
CA CYS A 314 -14.50 -2.27 25.61
C CYS A 314 -15.13 -0.87 25.81
N GLY A 315 -14.57 0.19 25.21
CA GLY A 315 -15.04 1.56 25.42
C GLY A 315 -14.74 2.14 26.81
N GLY A 316 -13.92 1.47 27.63
CA GLY A 316 -13.54 1.95 28.96
C GLY A 316 -12.75 3.26 28.90
N GLU A 317 -13.16 4.25 29.70
CA GLU A 317 -12.51 5.56 29.86
C GLU A 317 -11.93 5.72 31.27
N LEU A 318 -11.12 6.76 31.49
CA LEU A 318 -10.64 7.10 32.84
C LEU A 318 -11.73 7.80 33.66
N ASP A 319 -11.92 7.36 34.90
CA ASP A 319 -12.80 8.02 35.88
C ASP A 319 -12.26 9.42 36.25
N TYR A 320 -10.94 9.55 36.31
CA TYR A 320 -10.24 10.80 36.59
C TYR A 320 -9.20 11.10 35.50
N SER A 321 -9.40 12.22 34.79
CA SER A 321 -8.46 12.67 33.75
C SER A 321 -7.39 13.63 34.24
N GLN A 322 -7.61 14.28 35.40
CA GLN A 322 -6.71 15.29 35.96
C GLN A 322 -6.61 15.16 37.49
N CYS A 323 -5.39 15.40 37.98
CA CYS A 323 -5.10 15.41 39.41
C CYS A 323 -5.81 16.58 40.11
N LYS A 324 -6.58 16.27 41.16
CA LYS A 324 -7.31 17.26 41.97
C LYS A 324 -6.44 18.34 42.64
N LEU A 325 -5.12 18.15 42.71
CA LEU A 325 -4.19 19.07 43.42
C LEU A 325 -3.29 19.88 42.49
N CYS A 326 -2.78 19.28 41.41
CA CYS A 326 -1.80 19.91 40.54
C CYS A 326 -2.21 19.97 39.07
N ASP A 327 -3.43 19.54 38.75
CA ASP A 327 -4.02 19.51 37.41
C ASP A 327 -3.21 18.69 36.38
N ALA A 328 -2.24 17.88 36.84
CA ALA A 328 -1.49 16.97 35.98
C ALA A 328 -2.43 15.91 35.38
N HIS A 329 -2.18 15.52 34.14
CA HIS A 329 -2.88 14.41 33.50
C HIS A 329 -2.66 13.11 34.29
N LEU A 330 -3.73 12.36 34.45
CA LEU A 330 -3.72 11.05 35.08
C LEU A 330 -3.76 9.96 34.01
N ASN A 331 -3.11 8.84 34.29
CA ASN A 331 -3.14 7.66 33.44
C ASN A 331 -3.96 6.53 34.11
N GLN A 332 -3.96 5.34 33.52
CA GLN A 332 -4.64 4.18 34.09
C GLN A 332 -4.08 3.79 35.48
N ASP A 333 -2.77 3.94 35.72
CA ASP A 333 -2.14 3.64 37.03
C ASP A 333 -2.54 4.62 38.14
N ASP A 334 -3.00 5.81 37.78
CA ASP A 334 -3.42 6.83 38.74
C ASP A 334 -4.89 6.66 39.19
N GLN A 335 -5.67 5.78 38.58
CA GLN A 335 -7.12 5.70 38.84
C GLN A 335 -7.42 5.22 40.27
N ASP A 336 -6.57 4.37 40.83
CA ASP A 336 -6.68 3.87 42.21
C ASP A 336 -6.32 4.93 43.27
N ASN A 337 -5.82 6.10 42.86
CA ASN A 337 -5.41 7.17 43.76
C ASN A 337 -6.52 8.19 44.05
N ASP A 338 -7.80 7.82 43.89
CA ASP A 338 -8.97 8.68 44.13
C ASP A 338 -8.89 10.06 43.42
N GLY A 339 -8.33 10.09 42.21
CA GLY A 339 -8.15 11.31 41.40
C GLY A 339 -6.95 12.19 41.78
N TYR A 340 -5.96 11.63 42.46
CA TYR A 340 -4.66 12.26 42.69
C TYR A 340 -3.57 11.58 41.85
N CYS A 341 -2.61 12.33 41.31
CA CYS A 341 -1.47 11.68 40.65
C CYS A 341 -0.55 11.02 41.68
N GLY A 342 0.18 9.98 41.28
CA GLY A 342 1.06 9.22 42.18
C GLY A 342 2.04 10.08 42.99
N TYR A 343 2.51 11.20 42.44
CA TYR A 343 3.35 12.17 43.17
C TYR A 343 2.60 12.87 44.31
N CYS A 344 1.37 13.30 44.09
CA CYS A 344 0.56 13.97 45.10
C CYS A 344 0.13 12.97 46.19
N THR A 345 -0.26 11.75 45.80
CA THR A 345 -0.55 10.65 46.72
C THR A 345 0.65 10.35 47.62
N TYR A 346 1.85 10.20 47.04
CA TYR A 346 3.07 9.95 47.79
C TYR A 346 3.45 11.07 48.77
N LYS A 347 3.20 12.33 48.40
CA LYS A 347 3.43 13.47 49.29
C LYS A 347 2.46 13.47 50.46
N MET A 348 1.17 13.26 50.19
CA MET A 348 0.14 13.22 51.22
C MET A 348 0.41 12.10 52.22
N SER A 349 0.83 10.92 51.76
CA SER A 349 1.16 9.77 52.63
C SER A 349 2.41 9.97 53.51
N LYS A 350 3.18 11.05 53.31
CA LYS A 350 4.35 11.40 54.13
C LYS A 350 4.08 12.49 55.16
N ASP A 351 3.00 13.23 54.98
CA ASP A 351 2.57 14.28 55.90
C ASP A 351 1.55 13.76 56.95
N ASP A 352 1.09 12.51 56.79
CA ASP A 352 0.41 11.68 57.80
C ASP A 352 1.42 10.89 58.66
#